data_AF-A0A2R4C5M0-F1
#
_entry.id   AF-A0A2R4C5M0-F1
#
_cell.length_a   1.000
_cell.length_b   1.000
_cell.length_c   1.000
_cell.angle_alpha   90.00
_cell.angle_beta   90.00
_cell.angle_gamma   90.00
#
_symmetry.space_group_name_H-M   'P 1'
#
loop_
_entity.id
_entity.type
_entity.pdbx_description
1 polymer ?
#
loop_
_entity_poly.entity_id
_entity_poly.type
_entity_poly.pdbx_seq_one_letter_code
_entity_poly.pdbx_strand_id
1 'polypeptide(L)' 'MAKSRRVPRADDFPPGTRFVIKEFDVPLACVPVPGGVAWVNWFGGVARPYDAGQLRLDNNWPARSFDEWVALVADSLP' A
#
# COMPACT_ATOMS: atom_id res chain seq x y z
N MET A 1 -15.99 12.01 -1.23
CA MET A 1 -14.80 12.60 -1.91
C MET A 1 -14.24 11.55 -2.84
N ALA A 2 -14.17 11.84 -4.16
CA ALA A 2 -13.52 10.94 -5.10
C ALA A 2 -12.01 10.93 -4.80
N LYS A 3 -11.43 9.76 -4.56
CA LYS A 3 -9.98 9.64 -4.35
C LYS A 3 -9.30 9.87 -5.70
N SER A 4 -8.58 10.98 -5.84
CA SER A 4 -7.82 11.29 -7.05
C SER A 4 -6.68 10.28 -7.24
N ARG A 5 -6.54 9.75 -8.46
CA ARG A 5 -5.38 8.92 -8.86
C ARG A 5 -4.12 9.75 -8.71
N ARG A 6 -3.18 9.31 -7.87
CA ARG A 6 -1.88 9.96 -7.71
C ARG A 6 -0.84 9.01 -7.16
N VAL A 7 0.41 9.39 -7.35
CA VAL A 7 1.53 8.86 -6.57
C VAL A 7 1.46 9.48 -5.16
N PRO A 8 1.34 8.69 -4.08
CA PRO A 8 1.27 9.21 -2.73
C PRO A 8 2.63 9.69 -2.23
N ARG A 9 2.62 10.56 -1.23
CA ARG A 9 3.82 11.02 -0.50
C ARG A 9 3.91 10.32 0.85
N ALA A 10 5.10 10.25 1.44
CA ALA A 10 5.29 9.62 2.75
C ALA A 10 4.37 10.24 3.83
N ASP A 11 4.21 11.57 3.80
CA ASP A 11 3.36 12.30 4.76
C ASP A 11 1.84 12.10 4.55
N ASP A 12 1.43 11.38 3.50
CA ASP A 12 0.03 10.94 3.36
C ASP A 12 -0.32 9.79 4.32
N PHE A 13 0.69 9.20 4.97
CA PHE A 13 0.56 8.06 5.85
C PHE A 13 0.91 8.43 7.29
N PRO A 14 0.15 7.94 8.28
CA PRO A 14 0.52 8.13 9.67
C PRO A 14 1.84 7.41 10.00
N PRO A 15 2.61 7.92 10.99
CA PRO A 15 3.79 7.24 11.49
C PRO A 15 3.48 5.79 11.90
N GLY A 16 4.39 4.87 11.56
CA GLY A 16 4.21 3.43 11.83
C GLY A 16 3.48 2.68 10.70
N THR A 17 3.11 3.35 9.61
CA THR A 17 2.65 2.67 8.40
C THR A 17 3.75 1.77 7.85
N ARG A 18 3.41 0.52 7.56
CA ARG A 18 4.32 -0.45 6.94
C ARG A 18 3.96 -0.62 5.47
N PHE A 19 4.96 -0.49 4.60
CA PHE A 19 4.82 -0.68 3.17
C PHE A 19 5.19 -2.11 2.79
N VAL A 20 4.28 -2.77 2.09
CA VAL A 20 4.35 -4.20 1.76
C VAL A 20 4.09 -4.35 0.27
N ILE A 21 4.87 -5.21 -0.37
CA ILE A 21 4.67 -5.60 -1.76
C ILE A 21 4.08 -7.00 -1.73
N LYS A 22 2.91 -7.15 -2.33
CA LYS A 22 2.29 -8.46 -2.59
C LYS A 22 2.70 -8.92 -3.99
N GLU A 23 2.68 -10.24 -4.24
CA GLU A 23 2.85 -10.87 -5.55
C GLU A 23 2.20 -10.07 -6.70
N PHE A 24 2.85 -10.10 -7.88
CA PHE A 24 2.49 -9.28 -9.04
C PHE A 24 2.58 -7.77 -8.78
N ASP A 25 3.57 -7.36 -7.97
CA ASP A 25 3.91 -5.97 -7.70
C ASP A 25 2.74 -5.12 -7.20
N VAL A 26 1.90 -5.71 -6.34
CA VAL A 26 0.75 -5.00 -5.77
C VAL A 26 1.21 -4.20 -4.54
N PRO A 27 1.18 -2.84 -4.59
CA PRO A 27 1.63 -2.00 -3.50
C PRO A 27 0.56 -1.92 -2.40
N LEU A 28 0.83 -2.56 -1.26
CA LEU A 28 -0.03 -2.54 -0.07
C LEU A 28 0.54 -1.64 1.04
N ALA A 29 -0.32 -0.92 1.73
CA ALA A 29 0.02 -0.19 2.96
C ALA A 29 -0.74 -0.79 4.14
N CYS A 30 -0.02 -1.17 5.19
CA CYS A 30 -0.57 -1.55 6.48
C CYS A 30 -0.54 -0.32 7.40
N VAL A 31 -1.67 0.36 7.47
CA VAL A 31 -1.83 1.65 8.14
C VAL A 31 -2.30 1.43 9.58
N PRO A 32 -1.61 1.95 10.62
CA PRO A 32 -2.09 1.89 11.99
C PRO A 32 -3.39 2.68 12.15
N VAL A 33 -4.36 2.09 12.85
CA VAL A 33 -5.65 2.72 13.17
C VAL A 33 -6.01 2.43 14.64
N PRO A 34 -6.93 3.19 15.27
CA PRO A 34 -7.39 2.87 16.62
C PRO A 34 -7.87 1.41 16.72
N GLY A 35 -7.25 0.63 17.60
CA GLY A 35 -7.62 -0.77 17.83
C GLY A 35 -7.03 -1.79 16.84
N GLY A 36 -6.12 -1.41 15.93
CA GLY A 36 -5.46 -2.38 15.05
C GLY A 36 -4.76 -1.77 13.84
N VAL A 37 -4.92 -2.42 12.69
CA VAL A 37 -4.34 -1.98 11.41
C VAL A 37 -5.38 -2.10 10.30
N ALA A 38 -5.32 -1.19 9.33
CA ALA A 38 -6.08 -1.25 8.10
C ALA A 38 -5.13 -1.56 6.93
N TRP A 39 -5.54 -2.47 6.06
CA TRP A 39 -4.80 -2.78 4.84
C TRP A 39 -5.40 -2.05 3.65
N VAL A 40 -4.54 -1.45 2.85
CA VAL A 40 -4.92 -0.59 1.73
C VAL A 40 -4.11 -0.96 0.50
N ASN A 41 -4.78 -1.27 -0.60
CA ASN A 41 -4.17 -1.44 -1.91
C ASN A 41 -4.07 -0.08 -2.61
N TRP A 42 -2.89 0.22 -3.15
CA TRP A 42 -2.60 1.46 -3.88
C TRP A 42 -2.36 1.27 -5.37
N PHE A 43 -2.51 0.06 -5.91
CA PHE A 43 -2.44 -0.21 -7.34
C PHE A 43 -3.40 0.71 -8.11
N GLY A 44 -2.90 1.36 -9.17
CA GLY A 44 -3.62 2.36 -9.94
C GLY A 44 -3.69 3.75 -9.28
N GLY A 45 -2.85 4.01 -8.27
CA GLY A 45 -2.73 5.30 -7.60
C GLY A 45 -3.95 5.71 -6.77
N VAL A 46 -4.81 4.75 -6.39
CA VAL A 46 -6.01 5.02 -5.57
C VAL A 46 -6.09 4.04 -4.41
N ALA A 47 -6.06 4.58 -3.20
CA ALA A 47 -6.26 3.81 -1.97
C ALA A 47 -7.61 3.07 -1.96
N ARG A 48 -7.57 1.73 -1.97
CA ARG A 48 -8.74 0.84 -1.84
C ARG A 48 -8.56 -0.05 -0.61
N PRO A 49 -9.61 -0.28 0.20
CA PRO A 49 -9.54 -1.27 1.27
C PRO A 49 -9.08 -2.63 0.72
N TYR A 50 -8.22 -3.30 1.47
CA TYR A 50 -7.68 -4.61 1.13
C TYR A 50 -7.97 -5.60 2.25
N ASP A 51 -8.37 -6.81 1.89
CA ASP A 51 -8.62 -7.89 2.84
C ASP A 51 -7.32 -8.62 3.19
N ALA A 52 -6.87 -8.48 4.43
CA ALA A 52 -5.66 -9.12 4.93
C ALA A 52 -5.72 -10.64 4.94
N GLY A 53 -6.92 -11.25 4.92
CA GLY A 53 -7.08 -12.71 4.82
C GLY A 53 -6.53 -13.32 3.52
N GLN A 54 -6.23 -12.48 2.52
CA GLN A 54 -5.59 -12.89 1.28
C GLN A 54 -4.05 -12.90 1.34
N LEU A 55 -3.45 -12.41 2.44
CA LEU A 55 -2.02 -12.47 2.65
C LEU A 55 -1.62 -13.85 3.17
N ARG A 56 -0.72 -14.51 2.45
CA ARG A 56 -0.07 -15.77 2.82
C ARG A 56 1.37 -15.49 3.22
N LEU A 57 2.01 -16.43 3.91
CA LEU A 57 3.38 -16.25 4.39
C LEU A 57 4.39 -15.98 3.25
N ASP A 58 4.10 -16.47 2.05
CA ASP A 58 5.00 -16.49 0.89
C ASP A 58 4.58 -15.58 -0.27
N ASN A 59 3.44 -14.89 -0.18
CA ASN A 59 2.92 -14.06 -1.28
C ASN A 59 3.08 -12.55 -1.07
N ASN A 60 3.78 -12.13 -0.01
CA ASN A 60 4.07 -10.74 0.25
C ASN A 60 5.35 -10.58 1.06
N TRP A 61 5.97 -9.41 0.94
CA TRP A 61 7.18 -9.05 1.67
C TRP A 61 7.20 -7.55 1.98
N PRO A 62 7.87 -7.11 3.06
CA PRO A 62 8.10 -5.70 3.31
C PRO A 62 8.85 -5.06 2.14
N ALA A 63 8.41 -3.86 1.73
CA ALA A 63 9.22 -3.03 0.86
C ALA A 63 10.52 -2.64 1.59
N ARG A 64 11.64 -2.64 0.87
CA ARG A 64 12.96 -2.21 1.34
C ARG A 64 12.99 -0.72 1.65
N SER A 65 12.17 0.06 0.95
CA SER A 65 12.01 1.50 1.17
C SER A 65 10.63 1.99 0.71
N PHE A 66 10.26 3.20 1.14
CA PHE A 66 9.09 3.88 0.57
C PHE A 66 9.26 4.13 -0.93
N ASP A 67 10.48 4.44 -1.39
CA ASP A 67 10.77 4.71 -2.79
C ASP A 67 10.56 3.49 -3.70
N GLU A 68 10.89 2.28 -3.23
CA GLU A 68 10.59 1.04 -3.95
C GLU A 68 9.07 0.85 -4.08
N TRP A 69 8.35 1.03 -2.98
CA TRP A 69 6.90 0.86 -2.95
C TRP A 69 6.16 1.89 -3.81
N VAL A 70 6.61 3.15 -3.79
CA VAL A 70 5.98 4.25 -4.53
C VAL A 70 6.26 4.16 -6.03
N ALA A 71 7.42 3.61 -6.43
CA ALA A 71 7.71 3.28 -7.83
C ALA A 71 6.65 2.32 -8.40
N LEU A 72 6.25 1.28 -7.66
CA LEU A 72 5.18 0.38 -8.10
C LEU A 72 3.83 1.08 -8.24
N VAL A 73 3.52 2.02 -7.35
CA VAL A 73 2.30 2.84 -7.49
C VAL A 73 2.37 3.66 -8.77
N ALA A 74 3.51 4.30 -9.05
CA ALA A 74 3.71 5.10 -10.26
C ALA A 74 3.60 4.25 -11.55
N ASP A 75 4.23 3.08 -11.58
CA ASP A 75 4.20 2.15 -12.71
C ASP A 75 2.80 1.58 -12.99
N SER A 76 1.95 1.52 -11.95
CA SER A 76 0.57 1.04 -12.08
C SER A 76 -0.45 2.09 -12.54
N LEU A 77 -0.04 3.35 -12.72
CA LEU A 77 -0.94 4.40 -13.22
C LEU A 77 -1.31 4.16 -14.70
N PRO A 78 -2.56 4.42 -15.11
CA PRO A 78 -3.02 4.28 -16.50
C PRO A 78 -2.50 5.38 -17.43
#